data_AF-A0AAV1TQU4-F1
#
_entry.id   AF-A0AAV1TQU4-F1
#
_cell.length_a   1.000
_cell.length_b   1.000
_cell.length_c   1.000
_cell.angle_alpha   90.00
_cell.angle_beta   90.00
_cell.angle_gamma   90.00
#
_symmetry.space_group_name_H-M   'P 1'
#
loop_
_entity.id
_entity.type
_entity.pdbx_description
1 polymer ?
#
loop_
_entity_poly.entity_id
_entity_poly.type
_entity_poly.pdbx_seq_one_letter_code
_entity_poly.pdbx_strand_id
1 'polypeptide(L)'
;MMEPAMNLSEVQKITLENLKALIVHEQVDLIVSQGPDALRARLETFSNFVSTLIGQVHDHLESAMPTRYVSLPVTKLRTHPLVLSVKTFN
;
A
#
# COMPACT_ATOMS: atom_id res chain seq x y z
N MET A 1 9.49 -29.27 -31.99
CA MET A 1 9.78 -27.82 -31.89
C MET A 1 9.76 -27.48 -30.42
N MET A 2 10.89 -27.07 -29.84
CA MET A 2 10.92 -26.56 -28.46
C MET A 2 10.42 -25.12 -28.49
N GLU A 3 9.36 -24.82 -27.74
CA GLU A 3 8.94 -23.44 -27.51
C GLU A 3 10.11 -22.64 -26.92
N PRO A 4 10.34 -21.39 -27.34
CA PRO A 4 11.37 -20.57 -26.72
C PRO A 4 11.00 -20.39 -25.25
N ALA A 5 11.77 -21.04 -24.37
CA ALA A 5 11.60 -20.90 -22.93
C ALA A 5 11.65 -19.41 -22.60
N MET A 6 10.50 -18.89 -22.16
CA MET A 6 10.34 -17.48 -21.84
C MET A 6 11.25 -17.16 -20.65
N ASN A 7 12.41 -16.57 -20.93
CA ASN A 7 13.38 -16.20 -19.91
C ASN A 7 12.88 -14.93 -19.21
N LEU A 8 12.09 -15.14 -18.16
CA LEU A 8 11.65 -14.09 -17.23
C LEU A 8 12.65 -13.98 -16.08
N SER A 9 12.92 -12.74 -15.65
CA SER A 9 13.66 -12.50 -14.40
C SER A 9 12.85 -12.97 -13.20
N GLU A 10 13.51 -13.20 -12.06
CA GLU A 10 12.83 -13.64 -10.84
C GLU A 10 11.74 -12.66 -10.39
N VAL A 11 12.01 -11.36 -10.52
CA VAL A 11 11.04 -10.30 -10.25
C VAL A 11 9.83 -10.42 -11.19
N GLN A 12 10.04 -10.65 -12.48
CA GLN A 12 8.96 -10.82 -13.45
C GLN A 12 8.10 -12.05 -13.17
N LYS A 13 8.69 -13.15 -12.68
CA LYS A 13 7.94 -14.34 -12.26
C LYS A 13 7.04 -14.03 -11.06
N ILE A 14 7.57 -13.36 -10.05
CA ILE A 14 6.79 -12.96 -8.86
C ILE A 14 5.64 -12.03 -9.28
N THR A 15 5.92 -11.06 -10.15
CA THR A 15 4.91 -10.15 -10.69
C THR A 15 3.83 -10.89 -11.49
N LEU A 16 4.21 -11.93 -12.24
CA LEU A 16 3.28 -12.77 -12.98
C LEU A 16 2.37 -13.59 -12.06
N GLU A 17 2.90 -14.16 -10.99
CA GLU A 17 2.10 -14.88 -9.99
C GLU A 17 1.11 -13.94 -9.27
N ASN A 18 1.55 -12.72 -8.94
CA ASN A 18 0.66 -11.69 -8.40
C ASN A 18 -0.43 -11.29 -9.40
N LEU A 19 -0.08 -11.18 -10.68
CA LEU A 19 -1.04 -10.91 -11.75
C LEU A 19 -2.08 -12.03 -11.85
N LYS A 20 -1.66 -13.30 -11.84
CA LYS A 20 -2.56 -14.47 -11.81
C LYS A 20 -3.50 -14.51 -10.61
N ALA A 21 -3.05 -14.03 -9.45
CA ALA A 21 -3.90 -13.95 -8.27
C ALA A 21 -4.99 -12.86 -8.38
N LEU A 22 -4.75 -11.83 -9.19
CA LEU A 22 -5.62 -10.65 -9.32
C LEU A 22 -6.60 -10.72 -10.51
N ILE A 23 -6.24 -11.45 -11.58
CA ILE A 23 -7.10 -11.61 -12.76
C ILE A 23 -7.38 -13.07 -13.08
N VAL A 24 -8.55 -13.32 -13.67
CA VAL A 24 -9.00 -14.65 -14.11
C VAL A 24 -7.94 -15.29 -15.00
N HIS A 25 -7.63 -16.56 -14.74
CA HIS A 25 -6.54 -17.31 -15.37
C HIS A 25 -6.54 -17.23 -16.92
N GLU A 26 -7.72 -17.27 -17.54
CA GLU A 26 -7.89 -17.14 -18.99
C GLU A 26 -7.33 -15.82 -19.56
N GLN A 27 -7.39 -14.72 -18.80
CA GLN A 27 -6.80 -13.46 -19.23
C GLN A 27 -5.28 -13.47 -19.14
N VAL A 28 -4.71 -14.23 -18.20
CA VAL A 28 -3.25 -14.40 -18.12
C VAL A 28 -2.75 -15.24 -19.28
N ASP A 29 -3.44 -16.33 -19.62
CA ASP A 29 -3.08 -17.19 -20.75
C ASP A 29 -3.12 -16.42 -22.08
N LEU A 30 -4.10 -15.54 -22.26
CA LEU A 30 -4.16 -14.62 -23.40
C LEU A 30 -2.95 -13.67 -23.46
N ILE A 31 -2.49 -13.15 -22.32
CA ILE A 31 -1.32 -12.26 -22.26
C ILE A 31 -0.04 -13.03 -22.57
N VAL A 32 0.11 -14.24 -22.03
CA VAL A 32 1.26 -15.11 -22.30
C VAL A 32 1.32 -15.49 -23.79
N SER A 33 0.16 -15.76 -24.41
CA SER A 33 0.07 -16.10 -25.85
C SER A 33 0.47 -14.96 -26.80
N GLN A 34 0.43 -13.70 -26.35
CA GLN A 34 0.87 -12.54 -27.13
C GLN A 34 2.40 -12.44 -27.25
N GLY A 35 3.13 -13.30 -26.52
CA GLY A 35 4.57 -13.42 -26.60
C GLY A 35 5.31 -12.69 -25.49
N PRO A 36 6.64 -12.90 -25.42
CA PRO A 36 7.46 -12.49 -24.28
C PRO A 36 7.54 -10.97 -24.09
N ASP A 37 7.57 -10.19 -25.17
CA ASP A 37 7.68 -8.73 -25.07
C ASP A 37 6.38 -8.09 -24.59
N ALA A 38 5.24 -8.59 -25.09
CA ALA A 38 3.91 -8.18 -24.62
C ALA A 38 3.73 -8.53 -23.13
N LEU A 39 4.16 -9.73 -22.71
CA LEU A 39 4.12 -10.10 -21.31
C LEU A 39 5.00 -9.18 -20.44
N ARG A 40 6.24 -8.90 -20.85
CA ARG A 40 7.12 -7.99 -20.10
C ARG A 40 6.52 -6.60 -19.94
N ALA A 41 6.01 -6.02 -21.02
CA ALA A 41 5.36 -4.71 -20.99
C ALA A 41 4.12 -4.71 -20.05
N ARG A 42 3.35 -5.81 -20.06
CA ARG A 42 2.19 -5.96 -19.18
C ARG A 42 2.62 -6.08 -17.70
N LEU A 43 3.66 -6.85 -17.41
CA LEU A 43 4.22 -6.99 -16.06
C LEU A 43 4.78 -5.68 -15.54
N GLU A 44 5.48 -4.90 -16.38
CA GLU A 44 5.98 -3.57 -16.02
C GLU A 44 4.84 -2.60 -15.71
N THR A 45 3.82 -2.57 -16.57
CA THR A 45 2.61 -1.75 -16.36
C THR A 45 1.91 -2.12 -15.05
N PHE A 46 1.78 -3.40 -14.77
CA PHE A 46 1.19 -3.89 -13.51
C PHE A 46 2.05 -3.50 -12.30
N SER A 47 3.37 -3.63 -12.39
CA SER A 47 4.29 -3.20 -11.33
C SER A 47 4.16 -1.71 -11.02
N ASN A 48 4.04 -0.87 -12.07
CA ASN A 48 3.84 0.57 -11.92
C ASN A 48 2.48 0.88 -11.27
N PHE A 49 1.42 0.21 -11.71
CA PHE A 49 0.09 0.34 -11.11
C PHE A 49 0.09 0.03 -9.62
N VAL A 50 0.69 -1.10 -9.22
CA VAL A 50 0.79 -1.48 -7.79
C VAL A 50 1.58 -0.45 -7.00
N SER A 51 2.70 0.03 -7.56
CA SER A 51 3.53 1.05 -6.90
C SER A 51 2.77 2.37 -6.70
N THR A 52 2.03 2.83 -7.71
CA THR A 52 1.17 4.02 -7.62
C THR A 52 0.05 3.83 -6.60
N LEU A 53 -0.61 2.68 -6.59
CA LEU A 53 -1.69 2.39 -5.64
C LEU A 53 -1.18 2.41 -4.19
N ILE A 54 -0.02 1.79 -3.93
CA ILE A 54 0.61 1.83 -2.60
C ILE A 54 0.93 3.28 -2.20
N GLY A 55 1.48 4.08 -3.11
CA GLY A 55 1.72 5.50 -2.87
C GLY A 55 0.46 6.27 -2.52
N GLN A 56 -0.62 6.09 -3.29
CA GLN A 56 -1.91 6.74 -3.03
C GLN A 56 -2.52 6.33 -1.69
N VAL A 57 -2.41 5.05 -1.31
CA VAL A 57 -2.86 4.58 0.00
C VAL A 57 -2.02 5.18 1.12
N HIS A 58 -0.70 5.26 0.94
CA HIS A 58 0.19 5.91 1.90
C HIS A 58 -0.16 7.40 2.08
N ASP A 59 -0.29 8.15 0.98
CA ASP A 59 -0.66 9.57 0.99
C ASP A 59 -2.03 9.78 1.65
N HIS A 60 -2.99 8.89 1.38
CA HIS A 60 -4.30 8.92 2.02
C HIS A 60 -4.21 8.69 3.54
N LEU A 61 -3.39 7.73 3.97
CA LEU A 61 -3.17 7.45 5.40
C LEU A 61 -2.48 8.63 6.10
N GLU A 62 -1.46 9.22 5.49
CA GLU A 62 -0.78 10.43 5.99
C GLU A 62 -1.76 11.61 6.06
N SER A 63 -2.60 11.82 5.05
CA SER A 63 -3.63 12.86 5.04
C SER A 63 -4.76 12.60 6.05
N ALA A 64 -5.06 11.34 6.35
CA ALA A 64 -6.09 10.95 7.31
C ALA A 64 -5.57 10.93 8.75
N MET A 65 -4.25 10.87 8.96
CA MET A 65 -3.66 11.18 10.26
C MET A 65 -3.93 12.65 10.56
N PRO A 66 -4.68 12.98 11.64
CA PRO A 66 -4.76 14.35 12.07
C PRO A 66 -3.32 14.77 12.42
N THR A 67 -2.77 15.73 11.70
CA THR A 67 -1.59 16.49 12.14
C THR A 67 -1.97 17.27 13.40
N ARG A 68 -2.18 16.56 14.50
CA ARG A 68 -2.05 17.09 15.85
C ARG A 68 -0.59 16.92 16.22
N TYR A 69 0.26 17.74 15.59
CA TYR A 69 1.25 18.41 16.42
C TYR A 69 0.44 19.28 17.39
N VAL A 70 0.01 18.67 18.50
CA VAL A 70 -0.25 19.46 19.69
C VAL A 70 1.12 20.03 20.00
N SER A 71 1.35 21.27 19.61
CA SER A 71 2.30 22.11 20.31
C SER A 71 1.88 22.05 21.77
N LEU A 72 2.46 21.13 22.53
CA LEU A 72 2.43 21.19 23.98
C LEU A 72 2.98 22.59 24.27
N PRO A 73 2.16 23.52 24.81
CA PRO A 73 2.76 24.70 25.37
C PRO A 73 3.71 24.15 26.42
N VAL A 74 4.96 24.58 26.40
CA VAL A 74 5.93 24.28 27.45
C VAL A 74 5.54 25.04 28.74
N THR A 75 4.27 24.94 29.15
CA THR A 75 3.79 25.43 30.42
C THR A 75 4.09 24.33 31.42
N LYS A 76 5.27 24.45 32.02
CA LYS A 76 5.65 23.97 33.36
C LYS A 76 4.63 23.01 33.96
N LEU A 77 5.01 21.74 34.11
CA LEU A 77 4.43 20.81 35.08
C LEU A 77 4.41 21.46 36.47
N ARG A 78 3.36 22.24 36.77
CA ARG A 78 2.92 22.47 38.14
C ARG A 78 1.83 21.45 38.37
N THR A 79 2.21 20.37 39.04
CA THR A 79 1.33 19.45 39.74
C THR A 79 0.45 20.27 40.68
N HIS A 80 -0.71 20.71 40.19
CA HIS A 80 -1.77 21.24 41.04
C HIS A 80 -2.66 20.06 41.41
N PRO A 81 -2.71 19.63 42.68
CA PRO A 81 -3.64 18.60 43.10
C PRO A 81 -5.08 19.11 42.91
N LEU A 82 -5.91 18.31 42.26
CA LEU A 82 -7.34 18.57 42.09
C LEU A 82 -8.01 18.54 43.48
N VAL A 83 -8.35 19.70 44.02
CA VAL A 83 -9.17 19.81 45.23
C VAL A 83 -10.63 19.71 44.83
N LEU A 84 -11.25 18.55 45.06
CA LEU A 84 -12.69 18.35 44.90
C LEU A 84 -13.41 18.96 46.10
N SER A 85 -14.11 20.08 45.89
CA SER A 85 -15.08 20.59 46.88
C SER A 85 -16.39 19.84 46.74
N VAL A 86 -16.72 19.02 47.74
CA VAL A 86 -18.04 18.39 47.87
C VAL A 86 -18.96 19.38 48.60
N LYS A 87 -20.01 19.85 47.92
CA LYS A 87 -21.11 20.58 48.58
C LYS A 87 -22.16 19.58 49.02
N THR A 88 -22.33 19.42 50.33
CA THR A 88 -23.50 18.78 50.92
C THR A 88 -24.56 19.84 51.20
N PHE A 89 -25.78 19.63 50.71
CA PHE A 89 -26.94 20.44 51.05
C PHE A 89 -27.68 19.75 52.21
N ASN A 90 -27.90 20.48 53.30
CA ASN A 90 -28.81 20.10 54.40
C ASN A 90 -30.23 20.57 54.09
#